data_AF-N1ZK41-F1
#
_entry.id   AF-N1ZK41-F1
#
_cell.length_a   1.000
_cell.length_b   1.000
_cell.length_c   1.000
_cell.angle_alpha   90.00
_cell.angle_beta   90.00
_cell.angle_gamma   90.00
#
_symmetry.space_group_name_H-M   'P 1'
#
loop_
_entity.id
_entity.type
_entity.pdbx_description
1 polymer ?
#
loop_
_entity_poly.entity_id
_entity_poly.type
_entity_poly.pdbx_seq_one_letter_code
_entity_poly.pdbx_strand_id
1 'polypeptide(L)'
;YSPATVSRLLNNDPNLSITADTKNKILEIANKLGYWKDHQEKRIRPTIALLYRVNNKEQIQDEYFTSLKKALISTVEHESLKMKTYYNIDDLIEHADLFQGFIGVGADEIEQSKLETLHKVLPNGVFVDTNPAPELFDSIRPN
;
A
#
# COMPACT_ATOMS: atom_id res chain seq x y z
N TYR A 1 -2.33 20.29 11.99
CA TYR A 1 -0.93 20.49 11.56
C TYR A 1 -0.75 21.91 11.06
N SER A 2 0.39 22.56 11.32
CA SER A 2 0.60 23.93 10.83
C SER A 2 0.74 23.94 9.30
N PRO A 3 0.27 25.00 8.59
CA PRO A 3 0.45 25.11 7.15
C PRO A 3 1.92 25.00 6.71
N ALA A 4 2.84 25.53 7.53
CA ALA A 4 4.27 25.43 7.29
C ALA A 4 4.79 23.98 7.35
N THR A 5 4.37 23.19 8.33
CA THR A 5 4.73 21.77 8.45
C THR A 5 4.23 20.96 7.25
N VAL A 6 2.98 21.19 6.86
CA VAL A 6 2.36 20.49 5.71
C VAL A 6 3.09 20.85 4.42
N SER A 7 3.34 22.14 4.18
CA SER A 7 4.06 22.61 2.98
C SER A 7 5.49 22.04 2.92
N ARG A 8 6.22 22.06 4.04
CA ARG A 8 7.58 21.48 4.11
C ARG A 8 7.58 19.98 3.83
N LEU A 9 6.59 19.24 4.35
CA LEU A 9 6.44 17.82 4.06
C LEU A 9 6.15 17.59 2.59
N LEU A 10 5.14 18.25 2.02
CA LEU A 10 4.74 18.05 0.61
C LEU A 10 5.83 18.46 -0.39
N ASN A 11 6.76 19.33 0.02
CA ASN A 11 7.95 19.71 -0.74
C ASN A 11 9.19 18.84 -0.46
N ASN A 12 9.07 17.75 0.30
CA ASN A 12 10.16 16.82 0.63
C ASN A 12 11.37 17.50 1.29
N ASP A 13 11.10 18.36 2.29
CA ASP A 13 12.14 18.99 3.10
C ASP A 13 12.88 17.94 3.95
N PRO A 14 14.20 17.72 3.72
CA PRO A 14 14.99 16.72 4.44
C PRO A 14 15.21 17.08 5.92
N ASN A 15 15.04 18.34 6.31
CA ASN A 15 15.23 18.81 7.68
C ASN A 15 13.92 18.80 8.49
N LEU A 16 12.82 18.29 7.92
CA LEU A 16 11.56 18.18 8.62
C LEU A 16 11.55 16.94 9.52
N SER A 17 11.58 17.16 10.84
CA SER A 17 11.40 16.09 11.82
C SER A 17 9.93 16.00 12.25
N ILE A 18 9.25 14.95 11.81
CA ILE A 18 7.88 14.59 12.21
C ILE A 18 7.80 13.09 12.43
N THR A 19 6.82 12.64 13.22
CA THR A 19 6.56 11.21 13.40
C THR A 19 6.01 10.57 12.12
N ALA A 20 6.20 9.26 11.96
CA ALA A 20 5.60 8.49 10.86
C ALA A 20 4.07 8.65 10.85
N ASP A 21 3.42 8.60 12.02
CA ASP A 21 1.98 8.88 12.17
C ASP A 21 1.57 10.25 11.59
N THR A 22 2.30 11.31 11.95
CA THR A 22 2.01 12.67 11.46
C THR A 22 2.21 12.77 9.95
N LYS A 23 3.28 12.16 9.44
CA LYS A 23 3.54 12.08 8.00
C LYS A 23 2.39 11.38 7.29
N ASN A 24 1.98 10.21 7.77
CA ASN A 24 0.94 9.40 7.16
C ASN A 24 -0.40 10.12 7.19
N LYS A 25 -0.75 10.78 8.29
CA LYS A 25 -2.00 11.56 8.37
C LYS A 25 -2.03 12.73 7.39
N ILE A 26 -0.91 13.44 7.22
CA ILE A 26 -0.82 14.53 6.23
C ILE A 26 -0.94 13.97 4.80
N LEU A 27 -0.25 12.88 4.48
CA LEU A 27 -0.30 12.26 3.15
C LEU A 27 -1.69 11.68 2.84
N GLU A 28 -2.37 11.09 3.82
CA GLU A 28 -3.73 10.58 3.69
C GLU A 28 -4.72 11.71 3.37
N ILE A 29 -4.66 12.82 4.12
CA ILE A 29 -5.52 13.99 3.87
C ILE A 29 -5.21 14.60 2.51
N ALA A 30 -3.94 14.74 2.13
CA ALA A 30 -3.55 15.23 0.81
C ALA A 30 -4.12 14.34 -0.31
N ASN A 31 -4.10 13.02 -0.13
CA ASN A 31 -4.69 12.08 -1.08
C ASN A 31 -6.21 12.24 -1.18
N LYS A 32 -6.92 12.34 -0.04
CA LYS A 32 -8.38 12.58 0.00
C LYS A 32 -8.80 13.88 -0.69
N LEU A 33 -7.93 14.89 -0.65
CA LEU A 33 -8.15 16.18 -1.32
C LEU A 33 -7.75 16.16 -2.81
N GLY A 34 -7.26 15.02 -3.34
CA GLY A 34 -6.83 14.92 -4.73
C GLY A 34 -5.52 15.67 -5.04
N TYR A 35 -4.74 16.04 -4.02
CA TYR A 35 -3.56 16.91 -4.16
C TYR A 35 -2.56 16.43 -5.22
N TRP A 36 -2.35 15.10 -5.33
CA TRP A 36 -1.39 14.50 -6.26
C TRP A 36 -1.80 14.59 -7.73
N LYS A 37 -3.09 14.72 -8.03
CA LYS A 37 -3.58 14.88 -9.41
C LYS A 37 -3.18 16.22 -9.98
N ASP A 38 -3.22 17.25 -9.15
CA ASP A 38 -2.88 18.63 -9.53
C ASP A 38 -1.38 18.97 -9.38
N HIS A 39 -0.62 18.13 -8.67
CA HIS A 39 0.78 18.38 -8.30
C HIS A 39 1.71 17.21 -8.63
N GLN A 40 1.66 16.73 -9.87
CA GLN A 40 2.44 15.57 -10.33
C GLN A 40 3.97 15.76 -10.23
N GLU A 41 4.43 17.01 -10.22
CA GLU A 41 5.85 17.39 -10.11
C GLU A 41 6.44 17.22 -8.71
N LYS A 42 5.59 17.01 -7.68
CA LYS A 42 6.06 16.83 -6.31
C LYS A 42 6.76 15.48 -6.14
N ARG A 43 7.88 15.50 -5.41
CA ARG A 43 8.77 14.33 -5.23
C ARG A 43 8.28 13.34 -4.18
N ILE A 44 7.54 13.81 -3.17
CA ILE A 44 6.87 12.93 -2.22
C ILE A 44 5.61 12.41 -2.88
N ARG A 45 5.46 11.09 -2.86
CA ARG A 45 4.27 10.37 -3.33
C ARG A 45 3.88 9.39 -2.22
N PRO A 46 2.59 9.16 -1.98
CA PRO A 46 2.17 8.11 -1.07
C PRO A 46 2.68 6.77 -1.58
N THR A 47 3.10 5.90 -0.65
CA THR A 47 3.57 4.55 -1.00
C THR A 47 2.53 3.54 -0.54
N ILE A 48 2.21 2.60 -1.41
CA ILE A 48 1.35 1.44 -1.16
C ILE A 48 2.21 0.19 -1.16
N ALA A 49 1.98 -0.73 -0.22
CA ALA A 49 2.63 -2.03 -0.24
C ALA A 49 1.86 -3.01 -1.13
N LEU A 50 2.57 -3.90 -1.81
CA LEU A 50 2.00 -5.06 -2.49
C LEU A 50 2.48 -6.32 -1.77
N LEU A 51 1.61 -6.96 -1.00
CA LEU A 51 1.87 -8.28 -0.43
C LEU A 51 1.56 -9.34 -1.50
N TYR A 52 2.59 -9.78 -2.20
CA TYR A 52 2.50 -10.71 -3.33
C TYR A 52 2.94 -12.11 -2.91
N ARG A 53 1.97 -12.99 -2.66
CA ARG A 53 2.15 -14.36 -2.17
C ARG A 53 1.63 -15.39 -3.18
N VAL A 54 2.12 -15.30 -4.40
CA VAL A 54 1.86 -16.27 -5.47
C VAL A 54 3.04 -17.25 -5.49
N ASN A 55 2.77 -18.55 -5.35
CA ASN A 55 3.80 -19.59 -5.38
C ASN A 55 4.25 -19.88 -6.82
N ASN A 56 5.53 -19.68 -7.12
CA ASN A 56 6.16 -19.96 -8.43
C ASN A 56 6.24 -21.47 -8.81
N LYS A 57 5.49 -22.35 -8.16
CA LYS A 57 5.63 -23.82 -8.34
C LYS A 57 4.82 -24.37 -9.51
N GLU A 58 3.92 -23.60 -10.11
CA GLU A 58 3.17 -24.03 -11.29
C GLU A 58 3.48 -23.12 -12.48
N GLN A 59 4.26 -23.62 -13.45
CA GLN A 59 4.60 -22.95 -14.71
C GLN A 59 3.40 -22.52 -15.58
N ILE A 60 2.16 -22.80 -15.14
CA ILE A 60 0.92 -22.54 -15.88
C ILE A 60 0.11 -21.37 -15.27
N GLN A 61 0.48 -20.84 -14.10
CA GLN A 61 -0.23 -19.71 -13.45
C GLN A 61 0.45 -18.33 -13.63
N ASP A 62 1.61 -18.25 -14.29
CA ASP A 62 2.41 -17.02 -14.32
C ASP A 62 1.79 -15.88 -15.15
N GLU A 63 1.03 -16.15 -16.22
CA GLU A 63 0.52 -15.08 -17.09
C GLU A 63 -0.57 -14.22 -16.43
N TYR A 64 -1.50 -14.84 -15.70
CA TYR A 64 -2.54 -14.10 -14.98
C TYR A 64 -1.91 -13.19 -13.92
N PHE A 65 -1.13 -13.75 -13.00
CA PHE A 65 -0.56 -12.99 -11.90
C PHE A 65 0.50 -11.99 -12.35
N THR A 66 1.25 -12.28 -13.43
CA THR A 66 2.13 -11.30 -14.07
C THR A 66 1.33 -10.13 -14.66
N SER A 67 0.23 -10.42 -15.36
CA SER A 67 -0.63 -9.37 -15.93
C SER A 67 -1.30 -8.55 -14.84
N LEU A 68 -1.78 -9.18 -13.77
CA LEU A 68 -2.34 -8.52 -12.60
C LEU A 68 -1.30 -7.61 -11.93
N LYS A 69 -0.09 -8.11 -11.68
CA LYS A 69 1.00 -7.30 -11.10
C LYS A 69 1.34 -6.10 -12.00
N LYS A 70 1.41 -6.29 -13.33
CA LYS A 70 1.62 -5.20 -14.28
C LYS A 70 0.50 -4.18 -14.24
N ALA A 71 -0.77 -4.62 -14.21
CA ALA A 71 -1.92 -3.74 -14.11
C ALA A 71 -1.88 -2.93 -12.81
N LEU A 72 -1.62 -3.58 -11.67
CA LEU A 72 -1.49 -2.93 -10.36
C LEU A 72 -0.39 -1.86 -10.34
N ILE A 73 0.79 -2.17 -10.88
CA ILE A 73 1.90 -1.22 -10.99
C ILE A 73 1.49 -0.03 -11.87
N SER A 74 0.93 -0.30 -13.05
CA SER A 74 0.49 0.75 -13.98
C SER A 74 -0.58 1.66 -13.38
N THR A 75 -1.54 1.10 -12.64
CA THR A 75 -2.58 1.88 -11.94
C THR A 75 -1.98 2.77 -10.85
N VAL A 76 -1.07 2.24 -10.03
CA VAL A 76 -0.39 3.04 -9.00
C VAL A 76 0.43 4.17 -9.61
N GLU A 77 1.15 3.90 -10.69
CA GLU A 77 1.93 4.93 -11.40
C GLU A 77 1.02 6.01 -11.99
N HIS A 78 -0.11 5.63 -12.60
CA HIS A 78 -1.11 6.55 -13.14
C HIS A 78 -1.68 7.48 -12.06
N GLU A 79 -1.97 6.95 -10.87
CA GLU A 79 -2.47 7.74 -9.73
C GLU A 79 -1.37 8.53 -8.98
N SER A 80 -0.16 8.62 -9.55
CA SER A 80 0.99 9.29 -8.94
C SER A 80 1.36 8.75 -7.55
N LEU A 81 1.16 7.45 -7.34
CA LEU A 81 1.55 6.73 -6.15
C LEU A 81 2.89 6.00 -6.38
N LYS A 82 3.45 5.42 -5.32
CA LYS A 82 4.57 4.46 -5.39
C LYS A 82 4.12 3.10 -4.87
N MET A 83 4.73 2.04 -5.38
CA MET A 83 4.49 0.67 -4.89
C MET A 83 5.80 0.01 -4.46
N LYS A 84 5.77 -0.70 -3.33
CA LYS A 84 6.85 -1.62 -2.92
C LYS A 84 6.30 -3.02 -2.71
N THR A 85 6.91 -4.02 -3.33
CA THR A 85 6.48 -5.42 -3.21
C THR A 85 7.13 -6.09 -2.00
N TYR A 86 6.32 -6.85 -1.28
CA TYR A 86 6.68 -7.74 -0.18
C TYR A 86 6.19 -9.14 -0.51
N TYR A 87 7.01 -10.15 -0.24
CA TYR A 87 6.64 -11.57 -0.44
C TYR A 87 6.36 -12.28 0.89
N ASN A 88 6.63 -11.61 2.00
CA ASN A 88 6.40 -12.09 3.36
C ASN A 88 5.60 -11.03 4.14
N ILE A 89 4.57 -11.47 4.85
CA ILE A 89 3.74 -10.61 5.69
C ILE A 89 4.52 -10.01 6.86
N ASP A 90 5.48 -10.73 7.42
CA ASP A 90 6.28 -10.24 8.56
C ASP A 90 7.14 -9.04 8.17
N ASP A 91 7.74 -9.09 6.98
CA ASP A 91 8.53 -8.00 6.42
C ASP A 91 7.64 -6.77 6.11
N LEU A 92 6.39 -6.99 5.68
CA LEU A 92 5.41 -5.91 5.53
C LEU A 92 5.03 -5.30 6.90
N ILE A 93 4.77 -6.12 7.91
CA ILE A 93 4.42 -5.66 9.27
C ILE A 93 5.54 -4.80 9.86
N GLU A 94 6.80 -5.22 9.71
CA GLU A 94 7.97 -4.49 10.22
C GLU A 94 8.11 -3.09 9.62
N HIS A 95 7.67 -2.91 8.37
CA HIS A 95 7.80 -1.67 7.60
C HIS A 95 6.47 -0.95 7.37
N ALA A 96 5.41 -1.34 8.11
CA ALA A 96 4.04 -0.88 7.89
C ALA A 96 3.91 0.66 7.93
N ASP A 97 4.70 1.31 8.78
CA ASP A 97 4.71 2.77 8.97
C ASP A 97 5.14 3.56 7.72
N LEU A 98 5.75 2.89 6.73
CA LEU A 98 6.14 3.49 5.46
C LEU A 98 5.00 3.58 4.44
N PHE A 99 3.88 2.92 4.69
CA PHE A 99 2.80 2.75 3.71
C PHE A 99 1.48 3.34 4.19
N GLN A 100 0.69 3.82 3.23
CA GLN A 100 -0.67 4.32 3.50
C GLN A 100 -1.73 3.22 3.46
N GLY A 101 -1.36 2.09 2.87
CA GLY A 101 -2.16 0.90 2.75
C GLY A 101 -1.42 -0.19 1.99
N PHE A 102 -2.08 -1.34 1.82
CA PHE A 102 -1.53 -2.44 1.04
C PHE A 102 -2.57 -3.10 0.13
N ILE A 103 -2.07 -3.80 -0.88
CA ILE A 103 -2.82 -4.71 -1.72
C ILE A 103 -2.27 -6.12 -1.49
N GLY A 104 -3.13 -7.06 -1.11
CA GLY A 104 -2.78 -8.46 -0.95
C GLY A 104 -3.18 -9.28 -2.18
N VAL A 105 -2.22 -10.00 -2.77
CA VAL A 105 -2.44 -10.90 -3.91
C VAL A 105 -1.81 -12.23 -3.59
N GLY A 106 -2.53 -13.33 -3.80
CA GLY A 106 -1.98 -14.67 -3.61
C GLY A 106 -3.00 -15.66 -3.06
N ALA A 107 -2.75 -16.93 -3.33
CA ALA A 107 -3.59 -18.04 -2.88
C ALA A 107 -3.14 -18.66 -1.55
N ASP A 108 -1.94 -18.29 -1.07
CA ASP A 108 -1.39 -18.87 0.15
C ASP A 108 -2.16 -18.39 1.38
N GLU A 109 -2.54 -19.32 2.25
CA GLU A 109 -3.16 -19.00 3.53
C GLU A 109 -2.22 -18.14 4.39
N ILE A 110 -2.83 -17.22 5.14
CA ILE A 110 -2.15 -16.36 6.11
C ILE A 110 -2.76 -16.68 7.46
N GLU A 111 -1.92 -16.88 8.47
CA GLU A 111 -2.39 -17.07 9.85
C GLU A 111 -3.20 -15.85 10.31
N GLN A 112 -4.36 -16.11 10.93
CA GLN A 112 -5.27 -15.06 11.42
C GLN A 112 -4.56 -14.06 12.36
N SER A 113 -3.68 -14.54 13.24
CA SER A 113 -2.89 -13.72 14.16
C SER A 113 -1.99 -12.70 13.44
N LYS A 114 -1.46 -13.05 12.26
CA LYS A 114 -0.65 -12.17 11.42
C LYS A 114 -1.53 -11.13 10.73
N LEU A 115 -2.73 -11.50 10.28
CA LEU A 115 -3.71 -10.56 9.71
C LEU A 115 -4.17 -9.53 10.75
N GLU A 116 -4.43 -9.95 11.99
CA GLU A 116 -4.75 -9.04 13.09
C GLU A 116 -3.59 -8.10 13.43
N THR A 117 -2.36 -8.62 13.39
CA THR A 117 -1.16 -7.79 13.63
C THR A 117 -1.00 -6.77 12.51
N LEU A 118 -1.15 -7.19 11.25
CA LEU A 118 -1.11 -6.30 10.09
C LEU A 118 -2.20 -5.23 10.18
N HIS A 119 -3.43 -5.59 10.56
CA HIS A 119 -4.53 -4.63 10.67
C HIS A 119 -4.26 -3.55 11.72
N LYS A 120 -3.61 -3.90 12.84
CA LYS A 120 -3.23 -2.93 13.89
C LYS A 120 -2.24 -1.88 13.40
N VAL A 121 -1.34 -2.23 12.49
CA VAL A 121 -0.25 -1.34 12.03
C VAL A 121 -0.50 -0.73 10.65
N LEU A 122 -1.33 -1.38 9.82
CA LEU A 122 -1.66 -0.98 8.46
C LEU A 122 -3.12 -1.39 8.14
N PRO A 123 -4.12 -0.67 8.68
CA PRO A 123 -5.53 -1.08 8.60
C PRO A 123 -6.12 -0.97 7.19
N ASN A 124 -5.56 -0.09 6.35
CA ASN A 124 -6.05 0.13 4.98
C ASN A 124 -5.50 -0.97 4.06
N GLY A 125 -6.26 -2.06 3.91
CA GLY A 125 -5.86 -3.21 3.11
C GLY A 125 -6.97 -3.71 2.19
N VAL A 126 -6.61 -4.08 0.97
CA VAL A 126 -7.52 -4.75 0.02
C VAL A 126 -6.89 -6.04 -0.47
N PHE A 127 -7.61 -7.16 -0.37
CA PHE A 127 -7.22 -8.43 -0.98
C PHE A 127 -7.84 -8.61 -2.35
N VAL A 128 -7.07 -9.12 -3.30
CA VAL A 128 -7.51 -9.45 -4.67
C VAL A 128 -7.60 -10.96 -4.80
N ASP A 129 -8.71 -11.44 -5.37
CA ASP A 129 -9.09 -12.85 -5.56
C ASP A 129 -9.32 -13.66 -4.28
N THR A 130 -8.85 -13.20 -3.13
CA THR A 130 -9.05 -13.82 -1.82
C THR A 130 -9.75 -12.89 -0.84
N ASN A 131 -10.29 -13.45 0.24
CA ASN A 131 -10.73 -12.66 1.40
C ASN A 131 -10.35 -13.43 2.68
N PRO A 132 -9.09 -13.35 3.10
CA PRO A 132 -8.59 -14.16 4.21
C PRO A 132 -9.09 -13.66 5.58
N ALA A 133 -9.49 -12.38 5.69
CA ALA A 133 -10.07 -11.81 6.91
C ALA A 133 -11.13 -10.75 6.58
N PRO A 134 -12.38 -11.16 6.27
CA PRO A 134 -13.47 -10.27 5.86
C PRO A 134 -13.83 -9.18 6.89
N GLU A 135 -13.59 -9.45 8.17
CA GLU A 135 -13.86 -8.52 9.26
C GLU A 135 -12.74 -7.47 9.43
N LEU A 136 -11.59 -7.66 8.78
CA LEU A 136 -10.40 -6.80 8.94
C LEU A 136 -10.08 -6.00 7.67
N PHE A 137 -10.37 -6.54 6.49
CA PHE A 137 -9.94 -5.95 5.22
C PHE A 137 -10.99 -6.13 4.13
N ASP A 138 -10.95 -5.21 3.16
CA ASP A 138 -11.79 -5.29 1.98
C ASP A 138 -11.26 -6.35 1.00
N SER A 139 -12.11 -6.86 0.11
CA SER A 139 -11.70 -7.80 -0.93
C SER A 139 -12.39 -7.55 -2.27
N ILE A 140 -11.65 -7.73 -3.36
CA ILE A 140 -12.17 -7.74 -4.74
C ILE A 140 -12.08 -9.18 -5.25
N ARG A 141 -13.23 -9.74 -5.64
CA ARG A 141 -13.33 -11.09 -6.21
C ARG A 141 -14.02 -11.00 -7.57
N PRO A 142 -13.56 -11.73 -8.60
CA PRO A 142 -14.29 -11.83 -9.87
C PRO A 142 -15.66 -12.47 -9.62
N ASN A 143 -16.69 -11.95 -10.29
CA ASN A 143 -18.06 -12.49 -10.28
C ASN A 143 -18.16 -13.78 -11.11
#